data_AF-A0A507QZ74-F1
#
_entry.id   AF-A0A507QZ74-F1
#
_cell.length_a   1.000
_cell.length_b   1.000
_cell.length_c   1.000
_cell.angle_alpha   90.00
_cell.angle_beta   90.00
_cell.angle_gamma   90.00
#
_symmetry.space_group_name_H-M   'P 1'
#
loop_
_entity.id
_entity.type
_entity.pdbx_description
1 polymer ?
#
loop_
_entity_poly.entity_id
_entity_poly.type
_entity_poly.pdbx_seq_one_letter_code
_entity_poly.pdbx_strand_id
1 'polypeptide(L)'
;NEPDALEFLRNAILAAIKEYYTVWVAEPRYDKATGLSRYRPEGLGVPPETERTHFIHLLTPYAKKHGMTFDEFVQAYNDGVVKEPELDDYFLHDRAVRESGHDTSYRLERVCADMATVDLNSLLYKYETDISRVIRVYFKDRLHIPPEFRSPSTQDVEFEASSVWDRRARKRKARMDTYLWDEEKGMYFDYNTVKRERSTYESATTFWAMWAGLTTPRQAGEMVEKALPRLEEFGGLVSGTEESRGPVGLDRPNRQWDYPYGWAPQQMLAWTGLLRYGYQGEAERLAYKWLYMISKAFVDFNGVVVEKYDVTRPIDPHRVDAEYGNQGINFKGAPREGFGWVNASFVYGLDILNAGMKRALGAITPWETYSKALASQASA
;
A
#
# COMPACT_ATOMS: atom_id res chain seq x y z
N ASN A 1 27.71 -8.47 -11.66
CA ASN A 1 28.63 -7.76 -12.57
C ASN A 1 28.12 -7.87 -13.99
N GLU A 2 26.91 -7.36 -14.24
CA GLU A 2 26.39 -7.23 -15.60
C GLU A 2 26.94 -5.92 -16.19
N PRO A 3 27.52 -5.92 -17.40
CA PRO A 3 28.19 -4.75 -17.98
C PRO A 3 27.34 -3.47 -17.99
N ASP A 4 26.02 -3.61 -18.21
CA ASP A 4 25.10 -2.47 -18.38
C ASP A 4 24.33 -2.10 -17.09
N ALA A 5 24.61 -2.78 -15.97
CA ALA A 5 23.86 -2.57 -14.73
C ALA A 5 24.00 -1.14 -14.17
N LEU A 6 25.17 -0.53 -14.32
CA LEU A 6 25.40 0.84 -13.84
C LEU A 6 24.64 1.86 -14.69
N GLU A 7 24.58 1.67 -16.00
CA GLU A 7 23.84 2.54 -16.91
C GLU A 7 22.33 2.37 -16.74
N PHE A 8 21.86 1.14 -16.55
CA PHE A 8 20.47 0.87 -16.17
C PHE A 8 20.11 1.59 -14.85
N LEU A 9 20.95 1.47 -13.82
CA LEU A 9 20.77 2.16 -12.54
C LEU A 9 20.75 3.69 -12.73
N ARG A 10 21.65 4.23 -13.55
CA ARG A 10 21.69 5.67 -13.87
C ARG A 10 20.34 6.13 -14.46
N ASN A 11 19.85 5.44 -15.49
CA ASN A 11 18.60 5.81 -16.16
C ASN A 11 17.38 5.64 -15.25
N ALA A 12 17.35 4.59 -14.43
CA ALA A 12 16.29 4.40 -13.43
C ALA A 12 16.27 5.54 -12.40
N ILE A 13 17.42 5.99 -11.91
CA ILE A 13 17.50 7.10 -10.95
C ILE A 13 17.16 8.44 -11.61
N LEU A 14 17.57 8.67 -12.86
CA LEU A 14 17.16 9.88 -13.59
C LEU A 14 15.63 9.93 -13.78
N ALA A 15 15.01 8.80 -14.13
CA ALA A 15 13.56 8.69 -14.23
C ALA A 15 12.88 8.92 -12.86
N ALA A 16 13.38 8.30 -11.79
CA ALA A 16 12.85 8.47 -10.44
C ALA A 16 12.97 9.92 -9.94
N ILE A 17 14.07 10.61 -10.24
CA ILE A 17 14.25 12.04 -9.92
C ILE A 17 13.22 12.88 -10.67
N LYS A 18 13.05 12.64 -11.98
CA LYS A 18 12.05 13.36 -12.79
C LYS A 18 10.65 13.14 -12.23
N GLU A 19 10.25 11.89 -12.02
CA GLU A 19 8.96 11.51 -11.45
C GLU A 19 8.71 12.18 -10.09
N TYR A 20 9.70 12.14 -9.19
CA TYR A 20 9.62 12.82 -7.91
C TYR A 20 9.23 14.29 -8.08
N TYR A 21 9.95 15.04 -8.92
CA TYR A 21 9.73 16.48 -9.11
C TYR A 21 8.48 16.84 -9.90
N THR A 22 8.08 16.02 -10.89
CA THR A 22 6.99 16.37 -11.82
C THR A 22 5.66 15.76 -11.44
N VAL A 23 5.63 14.73 -10.59
CA VAL A 23 4.42 14.03 -10.18
C VAL A 23 4.19 14.21 -8.68
N TRP A 24 5.11 13.71 -7.86
CA TRP A 24 4.83 13.50 -6.44
C TRP A 24 5.03 14.73 -5.57
N VAL A 25 6.04 15.56 -5.84
CA VAL A 25 6.24 16.86 -5.18
C VAL A 25 5.85 18.05 -6.07
N ALA A 26 4.94 17.81 -7.02
CA ALA A 26 4.28 18.82 -7.83
C ALA A 26 2.81 18.99 -7.42
N GLU A 27 2.24 20.16 -7.68
CA GLU A 27 0.78 20.34 -7.60
C GLU A 27 0.09 19.52 -8.70
N PRO A 28 -1.11 18.95 -8.45
CA PRO A 28 -1.93 19.14 -7.24
C PRO A 28 -1.64 18.16 -6.08
N ARG A 29 -0.76 17.17 -6.28
CA ARG A 29 -0.44 16.12 -5.28
C ARG A 29 0.26 16.67 -4.06
N TYR A 30 1.20 17.59 -4.25
CA TYR A 30 1.96 18.23 -3.18
C TYR A 30 1.10 19.24 -2.41
N ASP A 31 0.98 19.04 -1.10
CA ASP A 31 0.38 20.03 -0.19
C ASP A 31 1.46 20.94 0.39
N LYS A 32 1.41 22.23 0.04
CA LYS A 32 2.37 23.24 0.49
C LYS A 32 2.31 23.49 2.00
N ALA A 33 1.15 23.28 2.64
CA ALA A 33 0.96 23.58 4.06
C ALA A 33 1.70 22.57 4.95
N THR A 34 1.50 21.28 4.71
CA THR A 34 2.18 20.20 5.44
C THR A 34 3.57 19.90 4.89
N GLY A 35 3.78 20.14 3.59
CA GLY A 35 4.95 19.71 2.85
C GLY A 35 4.97 18.20 2.54
N LEU A 36 3.80 17.53 2.62
CA LEU A 36 3.58 16.13 2.28
C LEU A 36 2.81 16.01 0.95
N SER A 37 2.81 14.80 0.40
CA SER A 37 2.11 14.49 -0.87
C SER A 37 0.87 13.66 -0.63
N ARG A 38 -0.07 13.74 -1.57
CA ARG A 38 -1.36 13.04 -1.59
C ARG A 38 -1.53 12.32 -2.91
N TYR A 39 -2.30 11.25 -2.94
CA TYR A 39 -2.85 10.74 -4.19
C TYR A 39 -3.91 11.72 -4.66
N ARG A 40 -3.60 12.51 -5.68
CA ARG A 40 -4.50 13.55 -6.19
C ARG A 40 -4.31 13.65 -7.70
N PRO A 41 -4.74 12.63 -8.44
CA PRO A 41 -4.53 12.57 -9.87
C PRO A 41 -5.32 13.66 -10.58
N GLU A 42 -4.73 14.15 -11.66
CA GLU A 42 -5.46 14.91 -12.67
C GLU A 42 -6.33 13.94 -13.48
N GLY A 43 -7.46 14.43 -13.99
CA GLY A 43 -8.43 13.62 -14.72
C GLY A 43 -9.81 14.25 -14.64
N LEU A 44 -10.61 14.10 -15.68
CA LEU A 44 -11.95 14.65 -15.78
C LEU A 44 -12.93 13.55 -16.19
N GLY A 45 -14.19 13.71 -15.81
CA GLY A 45 -15.26 12.80 -16.18
C GLY A 45 -15.27 11.47 -15.41
N VAL A 46 -16.10 10.57 -15.91
CA VAL A 46 -16.33 9.22 -15.36
C VAL A 46 -15.21 8.27 -15.81
N PRO A 47 -14.60 7.48 -14.91
CA PRO A 47 -13.59 6.48 -15.27
C PRO A 47 -14.11 5.43 -16.27
N PRO A 48 -13.55 5.38 -17.50
CA PRO A 48 -14.10 4.57 -18.59
C PRO A 48 -13.82 3.07 -18.46
N GLU A 49 -12.88 2.66 -17.60
CA GLU A 49 -12.46 1.27 -17.40
C GLU A 49 -13.38 0.49 -16.45
N THR A 50 -14.28 1.19 -15.75
CA THR A 50 -15.23 0.55 -14.84
C THR A 50 -16.35 -0.18 -15.59
N GLU A 51 -17.02 -1.10 -14.90
CA GLU A 51 -18.22 -1.71 -15.45
C GLU A 51 -19.27 -0.65 -15.76
N ARG A 52 -20.00 -0.80 -16.88
CA ARG A 52 -21.04 0.17 -17.30
C ARG A 52 -22.06 0.50 -16.21
N THR A 53 -22.33 -0.44 -15.30
CA THR A 53 -23.32 -0.30 -14.24
C THR A 53 -22.76 0.34 -12.96
N HIS A 54 -21.43 0.47 -12.84
CA HIS A 54 -20.75 0.80 -11.58
C HIS A 54 -21.21 2.15 -10.99
N PHE A 55 -21.37 3.18 -11.83
CA PHE A 55 -21.77 4.52 -11.39
C PHE A 55 -23.25 4.85 -11.63
N ILE A 56 -24.09 3.88 -12.02
CA ILE A 56 -25.50 4.15 -12.34
C ILE A 56 -26.22 4.81 -11.17
N HIS A 57 -26.08 4.25 -9.96
CA HIS A 57 -26.76 4.75 -8.77
C HIS A 57 -26.31 6.17 -8.40
N LEU A 58 -25.05 6.51 -8.65
CA LEU A 58 -24.48 7.83 -8.37
C LEU A 58 -24.97 8.88 -9.37
N LEU A 59 -24.94 8.57 -10.67
CA LEU A 59 -25.17 9.57 -11.73
C LEU A 59 -26.66 9.73 -12.08
N THR A 60 -27.50 8.72 -11.83
CA THR A 60 -28.94 8.77 -12.14
C THR A 60 -29.67 9.96 -11.51
N PRO A 61 -29.44 10.31 -10.23
CA PRO A 61 -30.02 11.53 -9.63
C PRO A 61 -29.62 12.81 -10.38
N TYR A 62 -28.37 12.92 -10.83
CA TYR A 62 -27.89 14.07 -11.59
C TYR A 62 -28.47 14.11 -13.01
N ALA A 63 -28.56 12.98 -13.70
CA ALA A 63 -29.23 12.89 -15.00
C ALA A 63 -30.69 13.39 -14.91
N LYS A 64 -31.43 12.96 -13.87
CA LYS A 64 -32.79 13.43 -13.59
C LYS A 64 -32.84 14.94 -13.28
N LYS A 65 -31.89 15.46 -12.50
CA LYS A 65 -31.76 16.90 -12.20
C LYS A 65 -31.62 17.75 -13.47
N HIS A 66 -30.92 17.25 -14.48
CA HIS A 66 -30.70 17.93 -15.76
C HIS A 66 -31.75 17.60 -16.84
N GLY A 67 -32.75 16.76 -16.53
CA GLY A 67 -33.76 16.35 -17.50
C GLY A 67 -33.21 15.54 -18.67
N MET A 68 -32.07 14.88 -18.49
CA MET A 68 -31.37 14.06 -19.49
C MET A 68 -31.59 12.57 -19.23
N THR A 69 -31.45 11.75 -20.27
CA THR A 69 -31.24 10.31 -20.06
C THR A 69 -29.87 10.07 -19.40
N PHE A 70 -29.66 8.88 -18.85
CA PHE A 70 -28.38 8.53 -18.22
C PHE A 70 -27.20 8.69 -19.20
N ASP A 71 -27.30 8.12 -20.40
CA ASP A 71 -26.22 8.16 -21.39
C ASP A 71 -25.94 9.59 -21.89
N GLU A 72 -26.99 10.39 -22.11
CA GLU A 72 -26.84 11.81 -22.48
C GLU A 72 -26.15 12.61 -21.38
N PHE A 73 -26.51 12.37 -20.12
CA PHE A 73 -25.87 13.04 -18.99
C PHE A 73 -24.40 12.67 -18.87
N VAL A 74 -24.06 11.37 -18.96
CA VAL A 74 -22.66 10.89 -18.90
C VAL A 74 -21.84 11.55 -20.01
N GLN A 75 -22.36 11.57 -21.23
CA GLN A 75 -21.68 12.22 -22.36
C GLN A 75 -21.50 13.73 -22.11
N ALA A 76 -22.57 14.43 -21.72
CA ALA A 76 -22.53 15.87 -21.47
C ALA A 76 -21.60 16.25 -20.30
N TYR A 77 -21.51 15.40 -19.27
CA TYR A 77 -20.59 15.58 -18.15
C TYR A 77 -19.13 15.35 -18.58
N ASN A 78 -18.85 14.28 -19.33
CA ASN A 78 -17.52 13.98 -19.83
C ASN A 78 -17.01 15.04 -20.82
N ASP A 79 -17.90 15.60 -21.64
CA ASP A 79 -17.59 16.68 -22.58
C ASP A 79 -17.47 18.07 -21.90
N GLY A 80 -17.74 18.16 -20.59
CA GLY A 80 -17.68 19.41 -19.82
C GLY A 80 -18.82 20.40 -20.12
N VAL A 81 -19.88 19.93 -20.81
CA VAL A 81 -21.10 20.70 -21.07
C VAL A 81 -21.90 20.90 -19.79
N VAL A 82 -22.01 19.85 -18.98
CA VAL A 82 -22.60 19.89 -17.64
C VAL A 82 -21.50 19.97 -16.59
N LYS A 83 -21.67 20.89 -15.64
CA LYS A 83 -20.73 21.09 -14.51
C LYS A 83 -21.43 20.77 -13.20
N GLU A 84 -20.91 19.81 -12.47
CA GLU A 84 -21.42 19.38 -11.16
C GLU A 84 -20.25 19.26 -10.19
N PRO A 85 -19.92 20.33 -9.42
CA PRO A 85 -18.74 20.34 -8.56
C PRO A 85 -18.71 19.21 -7.52
N GLU A 86 -19.88 18.79 -7.01
CA GLU A 86 -19.98 17.65 -6.08
C GLU A 86 -19.61 16.33 -6.76
N LEU A 87 -19.90 16.19 -8.05
CA LEU A 87 -19.55 15.01 -8.83
C LEU A 87 -18.07 15.03 -9.24
N ASP A 88 -17.55 16.22 -9.55
CA ASP A 88 -16.11 16.43 -9.80
C ASP A 88 -15.28 16.03 -8.58
N ASP A 89 -15.72 16.44 -7.39
CA ASP A 89 -15.12 16.09 -6.11
C ASP A 89 -15.18 14.57 -5.84
N TYR A 90 -16.35 13.96 -6.05
CA TYR A 90 -16.50 12.52 -5.93
C TYR A 90 -15.51 11.76 -6.83
N PHE A 91 -15.44 12.10 -8.12
CA PHE A 91 -14.57 11.40 -9.06
C PHE A 91 -13.09 11.72 -8.84
N LEU A 92 -12.75 12.88 -8.27
CA LEU A 92 -11.39 13.15 -7.81
C LEU A 92 -10.99 12.16 -6.70
N HIS A 93 -11.87 11.94 -5.72
CA HIS A 93 -11.62 10.97 -4.65
C HIS A 93 -11.60 9.52 -5.19
N ASP A 94 -12.50 9.15 -6.10
CA ASP A 94 -12.48 7.81 -6.72
C ASP A 94 -11.16 7.53 -7.46
N ARG A 95 -10.70 8.47 -8.31
CA ARG A 95 -9.41 8.34 -9.00
C ARG A 95 -8.24 8.29 -8.02
N ALA A 96 -8.27 9.09 -6.96
CA ALA A 96 -7.24 9.07 -5.93
C ALA A 96 -7.16 7.72 -5.21
N VAL A 97 -8.31 7.07 -4.94
CA VAL A 97 -8.35 5.73 -4.36
C VAL A 97 -7.68 4.71 -5.31
N ARG A 98 -7.96 4.79 -6.63
CA ARG A 98 -7.30 3.94 -7.65
C ARG A 98 -5.79 4.18 -7.71
N GLU A 99 -5.35 5.45 -7.70
CA GLU A 99 -3.92 5.80 -7.69
C GLU A 99 -3.19 5.28 -6.44
N SER A 100 -3.90 5.15 -5.32
CA SER A 100 -3.35 4.59 -4.07
C SER A 100 -3.13 3.07 -4.11
N GLY A 101 -3.73 2.38 -5.08
CA GLY A 101 -3.76 0.92 -5.17
C GLY A 101 -4.63 0.22 -4.10
N HIS A 102 -5.37 0.98 -3.29
CA HIS A 102 -6.27 0.47 -2.25
C HIS A 102 -7.75 0.73 -2.60
N ASP A 103 -8.11 0.53 -3.86
CA ASP A 103 -9.47 0.57 -4.38
C ASP A 103 -10.22 -0.74 -4.08
N THR A 104 -11.19 -0.80 -3.16
CA THR A 104 -11.59 0.26 -2.22
C THR A 104 -11.36 -0.10 -0.75
N SER A 105 -11.29 0.94 0.08
CA SER A 105 -11.17 0.88 1.53
C SER A 105 -11.90 2.07 2.16
N TYR A 106 -12.57 1.85 3.29
CA TYR A 106 -13.20 2.91 4.08
C TYR A 106 -12.19 3.91 4.67
N ARG A 107 -10.90 3.59 4.68
CA ARG A 107 -9.82 4.54 4.97
C ARG A 107 -9.82 5.73 4.00
N LEU A 108 -10.19 5.49 2.74
CA LEU A 108 -9.94 6.40 1.62
C LEU A 108 -11.21 6.83 0.86
N GLU A 109 -12.33 6.12 1.03
CA GLU A 109 -13.58 6.43 0.34
C GLU A 109 -14.02 7.89 0.58
N ARG A 110 -14.24 8.65 -0.50
CA ARG A 110 -14.63 10.08 -0.51
C ARG A 110 -13.66 11.04 0.19
N VAL A 111 -12.48 10.59 0.59
CA VAL A 111 -11.52 11.45 1.31
C VAL A 111 -10.08 11.35 0.78
N CYS A 112 -9.77 10.33 -0.03
CA CYS A 112 -8.41 10.01 -0.47
C CYS A 112 -7.61 11.20 -1.02
N ALA A 113 -8.20 11.98 -1.95
CA ALA A 113 -7.57 13.13 -2.57
C ALA A 113 -7.08 14.24 -1.62
N ASP A 114 -7.59 14.25 -0.39
CA ASP A 114 -7.21 15.21 0.64
C ASP A 114 -6.25 14.61 1.68
N MET A 115 -6.00 13.31 1.64
CA MET A 115 -5.20 12.58 2.62
C MET A 115 -3.73 12.59 2.24
N ALA A 116 -2.89 13.17 3.10
CA ALA A 116 -1.47 12.91 3.13
C ALA A 116 -1.25 11.58 3.85
N THR A 117 -1.13 10.51 3.08
CA THR A 117 -1.14 9.14 3.60
C THR A 117 0.25 8.69 4.08
N VAL A 118 0.28 7.80 5.08
CA VAL A 118 1.52 7.18 5.57
C VAL A 118 2.20 6.37 4.46
N ASP A 119 1.42 5.72 3.60
CA ASP A 119 1.94 4.90 2.49
C ASP A 119 2.81 5.72 1.52
N LEU A 120 2.23 6.70 0.82
CA LEU A 120 2.89 7.51 -0.20
C LEU A 120 4.09 8.24 0.38
N ASN A 121 3.93 8.83 1.56
CA ASN A 121 5.01 9.61 2.17
C ASN A 121 6.15 8.70 2.68
N SER A 122 5.87 7.45 3.06
CA SER A 122 6.93 6.46 3.31
C SER A 122 7.66 6.07 2.02
N LEU A 123 6.93 5.86 0.92
CA LEU A 123 7.52 5.57 -0.39
C LEU A 123 8.39 6.74 -0.90
N LEU A 124 7.94 7.99 -0.70
CA LEU A 124 8.72 9.17 -1.08
C LEU A 124 9.95 9.38 -0.20
N TYR A 125 9.88 9.05 1.09
CA TYR A 125 11.07 9.00 1.93
C TYR A 125 12.07 7.95 1.41
N LYS A 126 11.56 6.80 0.94
CA LYS A 126 12.41 5.78 0.31
C LYS A 126 13.04 6.27 -0.99
N TYR A 127 12.31 6.97 -1.85
CA TYR A 127 12.86 7.64 -3.04
C TYR A 127 14.01 8.56 -2.64
N GLU A 128 13.79 9.44 -1.66
CA GLU A 128 14.78 10.42 -1.25
C GLU A 128 16.06 9.74 -0.71
N THR A 129 15.91 8.69 0.10
CA THR A 129 17.06 7.98 0.67
C THR A 129 17.79 7.09 -0.35
N ASP A 130 17.08 6.45 -1.26
CA ASP A 130 17.69 5.65 -2.34
C ASP A 130 18.42 6.53 -3.35
N ILE A 131 17.80 7.62 -3.80
CA ILE A 131 18.44 8.59 -4.71
C ILE A 131 19.71 9.14 -4.05
N SER A 132 19.63 9.56 -2.77
CA SER A 132 20.80 10.01 -2.01
C SER A 132 21.91 8.96 -2.00
N ARG A 133 21.58 7.72 -1.60
CA ARG A 133 22.54 6.62 -1.50
C ARG A 133 23.17 6.31 -2.85
N VAL A 134 22.38 6.26 -3.92
CA VAL A 134 22.87 5.89 -5.25
C VAL A 134 23.79 6.97 -5.81
N ILE A 135 23.43 8.25 -5.69
CA ILE A 135 24.29 9.38 -6.09
C ILE A 135 25.63 9.30 -5.35
N ARG A 136 25.60 9.07 -4.03
CA ARG A 136 26.80 8.98 -3.19
C ARG A 136 27.70 7.80 -3.56
N VAL A 137 27.12 6.60 -3.65
CA VAL A 137 27.88 5.35 -3.77
C VAL A 137 28.34 5.10 -5.21
N TYR A 138 27.49 5.37 -6.20
CA TYR A 138 27.75 4.96 -7.59
C TYR A 138 28.15 6.13 -8.50
N PHE A 139 27.80 7.37 -8.13
CA PHE A 139 28.05 8.55 -8.96
C PHE A 139 28.95 9.59 -8.29
N LYS A 140 29.78 9.17 -7.32
CA LYS A 140 30.78 10.01 -6.63
C LYS A 140 30.19 11.32 -6.09
N ASP A 141 28.98 11.21 -5.53
CA ASP A 141 28.19 12.32 -4.99
C ASP A 141 27.77 13.40 -6.00
N ARG A 142 27.86 13.11 -7.31
CA ARG A 142 27.51 14.06 -8.36
C ARG A 142 26.93 13.34 -9.59
N LEU A 143 25.61 13.33 -9.69
CA LEU A 143 24.89 12.78 -10.84
C LEU A 143 24.49 13.92 -11.80
N HIS A 144 25.04 13.94 -13.00
CA HIS A 144 24.63 14.88 -14.05
C HIS A 144 23.20 14.56 -14.53
N ILE A 145 22.34 15.58 -14.61
CA ILE A 145 20.96 15.49 -15.07
C ILE A 145 20.88 16.02 -16.51
N PRO A 146 20.69 15.15 -17.52
CA PRO A 146 20.53 15.58 -18.91
C PRO A 146 19.28 16.46 -19.09
N PRO A 147 19.26 17.39 -20.06
CA PRO A 147 18.13 18.30 -20.29
C PRO A 147 16.75 17.63 -20.39
N GLU A 148 16.67 16.45 -21.00
CA GLU A 148 15.43 15.66 -21.17
C GLU A 148 14.85 15.10 -19.85
N PHE A 149 15.67 15.06 -18.79
CA PHE A 149 15.25 14.67 -17.45
C PHE A 149 14.96 15.86 -16.53
N ARG A 150 15.21 17.09 -16.98
CA ARG A 150 14.89 18.30 -16.22
C ARG A 150 13.43 18.67 -16.40
N SER A 151 12.83 19.24 -15.35
CA SER A 151 11.47 19.78 -15.35
C SER A 151 11.52 21.31 -15.37
N PRO A 152 10.39 22.01 -15.56
CA PRO A 152 10.35 23.47 -15.39
C PRO A 152 10.88 23.95 -14.03
N SER A 153 10.70 23.15 -12.97
CA SER A 153 11.21 23.46 -11.62
C SER A 153 12.68 23.12 -11.41
N THR A 154 13.31 22.36 -12.32
CA THR A 154 14.71 21.92 -12.24
C THR A 154 15.53 22.22 -13.49
N GLN A 155 15.06 23.13 -14.35
CA GLN A 155 15.69 23.44 -15.65
C GLN A 155 17.18 23.83 -15.53
N ASP A 156 17.53 24.54 -14.45
CA ASP A 156 18.87 25.05 -14.16
C ASP A 156 19.69 24.09 -13.28
N VAL A 157 19.14 22.92 -12.93
CA VAL A 157 19.80 21.90 -12.11
C VAL A 157 20.53 20.92 -13.02
N GLU A 158 21.80 21.22 -13.30
CA GLU A 158 22.64 20.36 -14.16
C GLU A 158 23.11 19.08 -13.48
N PHE A 159 23.13 19.05 -12.14
CA PHE A 159 23.52 17.88 -11.38
C PHE A 159 22.80 17.81 -10.03
N GLU A 160 22.64 16.60 -9.52
CA GLU A 160 22.13 16.30 -8.19
C GLU A 160 23.25 15.72 -7.31
N ALA A 161 23.23 16.09 -6.03
CA ALA A 161 24.17 15.62 -5.01
C ALA A 161 23.40 15.00 -3.84
N SER A 162 23.98 14.00 -3.16
CA SER A 162 23.28 13.26 -2.09
C SER A 162 22.83 14.17 -0.95
N SER A 163 23.56 15.25 -0.66
CA SER A 163 23.22 16.20 0.40
C SER A 163 21.86 16.89 0.19
N VAL A 164 21.42 17.10 -1.06
CA VAL A 164 20.11 17.69 -1.37
C VAL A 164 19.01 16.74 -0.93
N TRP A 165 19.17 15.47 -1.26
CA TRP A 165 18.21 14.40 -0.98
C TRP A 165 18.18 14.02 0.50
N ASP A 166 19.33 14.03 1.18
CA ASP A 166 19.40 13.86 2.65
C ASP A 166 18.60 14.94 3.38
N ARG A 167 18.67 16.20 2.92
CA ARG A 167 17.88 17.30 3.51
C ARG A 167 16.39 17.09 3.29
N ARG A 168 15.99 16.56 2.12
CA ARG A 168 14.58 16.24 1.81
C ARG A 168 14.06 15.12 2.69
N ALA A 169 14.79 14.00 2.78
CA ALA A 169 14.45 12.87 3.64
C ALA A 169 14.27 13.30 5.10
N ARG A 170 15.21 14.09 5.65
CA ARG A 170 15.08 14.64 7.02
C ARG A 170 13.86 15.52 7.18
N LYS A 171 13.57 16.40 6.21
CA LYS A 171 12.38 17.25 6.24
C LYS A 171 11.11 16.42 6.20
N ARG A 172 11.00 15.43 5.31
CA ARG A 172 9.84 14.55 5.20
C ARG A 172 9.63 13.76 6.48
N LYS A 173 10.68 13.17 7.03
CA LYS A 173 10.61 12.50 8.34
C LYS A 173 10.01 13.40 9.41
N ALA A 174 10.54 14.61 9.58
CA ALA A 174 10.03 15.54 10.57
C ALA A 174 8.55 15.90 10.34
N ARG A 175 8.11 16.04 9.08
CA ARG A 175 6.70 16.30 8.75
C ARG A 175 5.82 15.09 9.03
N MET A 176 6.25 13.88 8.69
CA MET A 176 5.51 12.66 9.01
C MET A 176 5.41 12.43 10.53
N ASP A 177 6.49 12.64 11.28
CA ASP A 177 6.44 12.59 12.75
C ASP A 177 5.48 13.64 13.33
N THR A 178 5.36 14.81 12.70
CA THR A 178 4.47 15.89 13.18
C THR A 178 3.00 15.60 12.90
N TYR A 179 2.67 15.15 11.69
CA TYR A 179 1.27 15.05 11.23
C TYR A 179 0.69 13.65 11.33
N LEU A 180 1.53 12.62 11.21
CA LEU A 180 1.08 11.23 11.01
C LEU A 180 1.32 10.38 12.27
N TRP A 181 2.40 10.59 13.01
CA TRP A 181 2.74 9.77 14.17
C TRP A 181 1.83 10.03 15.38
N ASP A 182 1.27 8.98 15.95
CA ASP A 182 0.53 8.97 17.21
C ASP A 182 1.29 8.13 18.25
N GLU A 183 1.82 8.81 19.27
CA GLU A 183 2.62 8.22 20.34
C GLU A 183 1.79 7.31 21.27
N GLU A 184 0.53 7.67 21.52
CA GLU A 184 -0.35 6.91 22.40
C GLU A 184 -0.65 5.55 21.79
N LYS A 185 -1.05 5.57 20.51
CA LYS A 185 -1.38 4.38 19.71
C LYS A 185 -0.14 3.63 19.20
N GLY A 186 1.02 4.28 19.14
CA GLY A 186 2.23 3.69 18.57
C GLY A 186 2.10 3.42 17.06
N MET A 187 1.43 4.30 16.33
CA MET A 187 1.11 4.11 14.91
C MET A 187 1.27 5.40 14.11
N TYR A 188 1.54 5.27 12.82
CA TYR A 188 1.34 6.35 11.86
C TYR A 188 -0.06 6.27 11.27
N PHE A 189 -0.78 7.39 11.27
CA PHE A 189 -2.10 7.58 10.65
C PHE A 189 -1.99 8.54 9.47
N ASP A 190 -3.01 8.55 8.60
CA ASP A 190 -3.10 9.51 7.52
C ASP A 190 -3.55 10.90 8.03
N TYR A 191 -3.20 11.98 7.34
CA TYR A 191 -3.61 13.34 7.71
C TYR A 191 -4.46 13.99 6.63
N ASN A 192 -5.66 14.44 6.98
CA ASN A 192 -6.52 15.18 6.07
C ASN A 192 -6.02 16.62 5.97
N THR A 193 -5.49 16.99 4.80
CA THR A 193 -4.89 18.32 4.56
C THR A 193 -5.92 19.45 4.44
N VAL A 194 -7.17 19.14 4.09
CA VAL A 194 -8.26 20.12 3.97
C VAL A 194 -8.89 20.39 5.33
N LYS A 195 -9.27 19.34 6.05
CA LYS A 195 -9.84 19.42 7.41
C LYS A 195 -8.79 19.72 8.48
N ARG A 196 -7.51 19.52 8.15
CA ARG A 196 -6.35 19.72 9.04
C ARG A 196 -6.38 18.84 10.28
N GLU A 197 -6.86 17.62 10.14
CA GLU A 197 -7.01 16.64 11.21
C GLU A 197 -6.33 15.32 10.85
N ARG A 198 -5.75 14.64 11.86
CA ARG A 198 -5.23 13.29 11.71
C ARG A 198 -6.38 12.29 11.72
N SER A 199 -6.34 11.32 10.83
CA SER A 199 -7.27 10.20 10.78
C SER A 199 -7.14 9.33 12.03
N THR A 200 -8.19 8.59 12.35
CA THR A 200 -8.19 7.56 13.39
C THR A 200 -8.19 6.14 12.81
N TYR A 201 -8.08 5.99 11.48
CA TYR A 201 -8.12 4.69 10.82
C TYR A 201 -6.78 3.95 10.96
N GLU A 202 -6.77 2.84 11.67
CA GLU A 202 -5.58 2.00 11.90
C GLU A 202 -5.36 1.07 10.70
N SER A 203 -4.23 1.21 10.01
CA SER A 203 -3.91 0.44 8.80
C SER A 203 -2.53 -0.21 8.86
N ALA A 204 -2.40 -1.38 8.22
CA ALA A 204 -1.12 -2.07 8.06
C ALA A 204 -0.08 -1.26 7.27
N THR A 205 -0.49 -0.24 6.51
CA THR A 205 0.44 0.69 5.85
C THR A 205 1.32 1.46 6.83
N THR A 206 0.98 1.51 8.13
CA THR A 206 1.87 2.04 9.18
C THR A 206 3.27 1.40 9.13
N PHE A 207 3.38 0.10 8.80
CA PHE A 207 4.66 -0.61 8.70
C PHE A 207 5.50 -0.21 7.47
N TRP A 208 4.94 0.55 6.53
CA TRP A 208 5.71 1.07 5.39
C TRP A 208 6.73 2.11 5.86
N ALA A 209 6.45 2.80 6.98
CA ALA A 209 7.42 3.67 7.66
C ALA A 209 8.66 2.89 8.11
N MET A 210 8.47 1.67 8.63
CA MET A 210 9.57 0.78 8.98
C MET A 210 10.27 0.27 7.72
N TRP A 211 9.54 -0.19 6.71
CA TRP A 211 10.14 -0.62 5.43
C TRP A 211 11.07 0.46 4.84
N ALA A 212 10.59 1.71 4.82
CA ALA A 212 11.30 2.86 4.28
C ALA A 212 12.52 3.28 5.12
N GLY A 213 12.61 2.84 6.39
CA GLY A 213 13.66 3.24 7.32
C GLY A 213 13.48 4.65 7.89
N LEU A 214 12.23 5.12 7.95
CA LEU A 214 11.83 6.43 8.50
C LEU A 214 11.72 6.38 10.04
N THR A 215 11.24 5.27 10.56
CA THR A 215 10.94 5.07 11.98
C THR A 215 12.22 5.14 12.83
N THR A 216 12.14 5.68 14.05
CA THR A 216 13.24 5.58 15.02
C THR A 216 13.19 4.22 15.74
N PRO A 217 14.29 3.71 16.33
CA PRO A 217 14.24 2.48 17.13
C PRO A 217 13.16 2.50 18.23
N ARG A 218 12.93 3.65 18.88
CA ARG A 218 11.88 3.83 19.87
C ARG A 218 10.48 3.65 19.27
N GLN A 219 10.18 4.38 18.20
CA GLN A 219 8.90 4.26 17.49
C GLN A 219 8.68 2.82 16.97
N ALA A 220 9.74 2.14 16.51
CA ALA A 220 9.65 0.76 16.05
C ALA A 220 9.25 -0.20 17.20
N GLY A 221 9.81 -0.01 18.39
CA GLY A 221 9.38 -0.74 19.59
C GLY A 221 7.92 -0.52 19.91
N GLU A 222 7.45 0.74 19.87
CA GLU A 222 6.05 1.07 20.13
C GLU A 222 5.10 0.50 19.07
N MET A 223 5.50 0.49 17.79
CA MET A 223 4.74 -0.15 16.73
C MET A 223 4.63 -1.67 16.94
N VAL A 224 5.70 -2.33 17.35
CA VAL A 224 5.67 -3.77 17.61
C VAL A 224 4.85 -4.10 18.86
N GLU A 225 4.92 -3.28 19.90
CA GLU A 225 4.21 -3.51 21.16
C GLU A 225 2.71 -3.19 21.05
N LYS A 226 2.35 -2.09 20.36
CA LYS A 226 0.99 -1.54 20.36
C LYS A 226 0.25 -1.78 19.04
N ALA A 227 0.94 -1.63 17.90
CA ALA A 227 0.28 -1.68 16.60
C ALA A 227 0.14 -3.09 16.05
N LEU A 228 1.22 -3.86 16.09
CA LEU A 228 1.26 -5.22 15.55
C LEU A 228 0.16 -6.12 16.13
N PRO A 229 -0.08 -6.18 17.46
CA PRO A 229 -1.12 -7.05 18.02
C PRO A 229 -2.54 -6.69 17.60
N ARG A 230 -2.78 -5.47 17.11
CA ARG A 230 -4.10 -5.03 16.62
C ARG A 230 -4.35 -5.45 15.16
N LEU A 231 -3.28 -5.75 14.41
CA LEU A 231 -3.34 -6.03 12.98
C LEU A 231 -2.99 -7.49 12.66
N GLU A 232 -2.35 -8.21 13.58
CA GLU A 232 -1.96 -9.60 13.39
C GLU A 232 -3.12 -10.56 13.69
N GLU A 233 -3.51 -11.31 12.66
CA GLU A 233 -4.53 -12.35 12.71
C GLU A 233 -3.93 -13.75 12.51
N PHE A 234 -4.80 -14.73 12.28
CA PHE A 234 -4.42 -16.13 12.04
C PHE A 234 -3.48 -16.29 10.84
N GLY A 235 -3.80 -15.63 9.73
CA GLY A 235 -3.12 -15.76 8.43
C GLY A 235 -2.09 -14.68 8.13
N GLY A 236 -1.77 -13.78 9.06
CA GLY A 236 -0.87 -12.64 8.83
C GLY A 236 -1.52 -11.32 9.22
N LEU A 237 -1.19 -10.24 8.52
CA LEU A 237 -1.72 -8.90 8.80
C LEU A 237 -3.03 -8.64 8.05
N VAL A 238 -4.04 -8.10 8.74
CA VAL A 238 -5.21 -7.45 8.11
C VAL A 238 -4.85 -6.07 7.58
N SER A 239 -5.56 -5.61 6.54
CA SER A 239 -5.32 -4.32 5.90
C SER A 239 -5.59 -3.11 6.81
N GLY A 240 -6.58 -3.26 7.70
CA GLY A 240 -6.91 -2.32 8.76
C GLY A 240 -7.66 -3.05 9.87
N THR A 241 -7.82 -2.41 11.03
CA THR A 241 -8.47 -3.06 12.17
C THR A 241 -9.98 -3.14 12.00
N GLU A 242 -10.61 -4.15 12.62
CA GLU A 242 -12.08 -4.28 12.57
C GLU A 242 -12.78 -3.03 13.14
N GLU A 243 -12.23 -2.46 14.22
CA GLU A 243 -12.71 -1.22 14.84
C GLU A 243 -12.69 -0.05 13.83
N SER A 244 -11.59 0.10 13.09
CA SER A 244 -11.44 1.17 12.09
C SER A 244 -12.34 0.98 10.88
N ARG A 245 -12.48 -0.26 10.38
CA ARG A 245 -13.44 -0.59 9.32
C ARG A 245 -14.86 -0.21 9.77
N GLY A 246 -15.20 -0.45 11.03
CA GLY A 246 -16.53 -0.21 11.59
C GLY A 246 -17.57 -1.25 11.14
N PRO A 247 -18.87 -1.02 11.40
CA PRO A 247 -19.93 -1.96 11.08
C PRO A 247 -20.17 -2.06 9.57
N VAL A 248 -20.47 -3.27 9.10
CA VAL A 248 -20.83 -3.55 7.70
C VAL A 248 -22.28 -4.02 7.60
N GLY A 249 -22.92 -3.75 6.48
CA GLY A 249 -24.32 -4.11 6.21
C GLY A 249 -24.68 -3.92 4.74
N LEU A 250 -25.97 -4.06 4.40
CA LEU A 250 -26.45 -3.92 3.02
C LEU A 250 -26.12 -2.53 2.44
N ASP A 251 -26.27 -1.48 3.24
CA ASP A 251 -26.00 -0.09 2.83
C ASP A 251 -24.52 0.32 2.97
N ARG A 252 -23.71 -0.52 3.62
CA ARG A 252 -22.27 -0.30 3.85
C ARG A 252 -21.53 -1.63 3.72
N PRO A 253 -21.42 -2.19 2.51
CA PRO A 253 -20.85 -3.52 2.30
C PRO A 253 -19.37 -3.56 2.68
N ASN A 254 -18.80 -4.74 2.84
CA ASN A 254 -17.37 -4.84 3.12
C ASN A 254 -16.54 -4.40 1.90
N ARG A 255 -15.37 -3.79 2.15
CA ARG A 255 -14.44 -3.36 1.09
C ARG A 255 -13.22 -4.27 1.05
N GLN A 256 -12.62 -4.41 -0.13
CA GLN A 256 -11.58 -5.44 -0.33
C GLN A 256 -10.24 -5.12 0.35
N TRP A 257 -9.94 -3.86 0.63
CA TRP A 257 -8.72 -3.41 1.34
C TRP A 257 -8.96 -3.08 2.83
N ASP A 258 -9.97 -3.69 3.44
CA ASP A 258 -10.28 -3.56 4.87
C ASP A 258 -10.31 -4.93 5.58
N TYR A 259 -10.46 -4.93 6.91
CA TYR A 259 -10.72 -6.15 7.68
C TYR A 259 -11.89 -6.97 7.09
N PRO A 260 -11.78 -8.31 6.93
CA PRO A 260 -10.76 -9.21 7.47
C PRO A 260 -9.64 -9.57 6.47
N TYR A 261 -9.46 -8.79 5.40
CA TYR A 261 -8.60 -9.18 4.29
C TYR A 261 -7.15 -8.77 4.49
N GLY A 262 -6.23 -9.67 4.13
CA GLY A 262 -4.81 -9.43 4.05
C GLY A 262 -4.31 -9.52 2.61
N TRP A 263 -3.38 -8.62 2.28
CA TRP A 263 -2.80 -8.52 0.94
C TRP A 263 -1.31 -8.70 0.96
N ALA A 264 -0.80 -9.41 -0.05
CA ALA A 264 0.60 -9.79 -0.16
C ALA A 264 1.60 -8.60 -0.05
N PRO A 265 1.36 -7.44 -0.70
CA PRO A 265 2.24 -6.28 -0.57
C PRO A 265 2.39 -5.78 0.87
N GLN A 266 1.29 -5.73 1.64
CA GLN A 266 1.32 -5.29 3.03
C GLN A 266 2.14 -6.26 3.89
N GLN A 267 2.04 -7.56 3.64
CA GLN A 267 2.83 -8.56 4.36
C GLN A 267 4.33 -8.37 4.06
N MET A 268 4.71 -8.36 2.78
CA MET A 268 6.11 -8.29 2.37
C MET A 268 6.80 -7.03 2.90
N LEU A 269 6.13 -5.87 2.78
CA LEU A 269 6.67 -4.60 3.26
C LEU A 269 6.79 -4.59 4.79
N ALA A 270 5.81 -5.13 5.51
CA ALA A 270 5.89 -5.24 6.96
C ALA A 270 7.02 -6.17 7.41
N TRP A 271 7.21 -7.34 6.78
CA TRP A 271 8.30 -8.25 7.12
C TRP A 271 9.67 -7.59 6.94
N THR A 272 9.93 -6.98 5.78
CA THR A 272 11.20 -6.27 5.56
C THR A 272 11.36 -5.11 6.54
N GLY A 273 10.28 -4.41 6.88
CA GLY A 273 10.27 -3.37 7.89
C GLY A 273 10.69 -3.91 9.26
N LEU A 274 10.08 -4.98 9.74
CA LEU A 274 10.43 -5.63 11.01
C LEU A 274 11.88 -6.11 11.02
N LEU A 275 12.33 -6.78 9.95
CA LEU A 275 13.71 -7.23 9.79
C LEU A 275 14.71 -6.07 9.84
N ARG A 276 14.41 -4.93 9.20
CA ARG A 276 15.27 -3.73 9.22
C ARG A 276 15.54 -3.23 10.64
N TYR A 277 14.58 -3.37 11.55
CA TYR A 277 14.67 -2.90 12.94
C TYR A 277 15.04 -4.01 13.94
N GLY A 278 15.39 -5.21 13.48
CA GLY A 278 15.84 -6.31 14.33
C GLY A 278 14.73 -7.18 14.92
N TYR A 279 13.48 -7.02 14.48
CA TYR A 279 12.32 -7.82 14.91
C TYR A 279 12.20 -9.10 14.07
N GLN A 280 13.25 -9.92 14.11
CA GLN A 280 13.34 -11.17 13.34
C GLN A 280 12.22 -12.15 13.71
N GLY A 281 11.94 -12.33 15.00
CA GLY A 281 10.94 -13.28 15.47
C GLY A 281 9.53 -12.93 15.02
N GLU A 282 9.18 -11.63 15.03
CA GLU A 282 7.91 -11.10 14.54
C GLU A 282 7.80 -11.29 13.02
N ALA A 283 8.86 -10.98 12.28
CA ALA A 283 8.88 -11.17 10.83
C ALA A 283 8.71 -12.64 10.43
N GLU A 284 9.44 -13.56 11.09
CA GLU A 284 9.32 -15.00 10.88
C GLU A 284 7.92 -15.52 11.23
N ARG A 285 7.35 -15.06 12.36
CA ARG A 285 5.99 -15.42 12.78
C ARG A 285 4.95 -15.03 11.74
N LEU A 286 4.98 -13.78 11.28
CA LEU A 286 4.04 -13.27 10.28
C LEU A 286 4.21 -13.96 8.92
N ALA A 287 5.45 -14.15 8.48
CA ALA A 287 5.75 -14.87 7.24
C ALA A 287 5.25 -16.32 7.32
N TYR A 288 5.46 -17.01 8.45
CA TYR A 288 4.97 -18.37 8.65
C TYR A 288 3.45 -18.44 8.58
N LYS A 289 2.74 -17.55 9.28
CA LYS A 289 1.27 -17.50 9.28
C LYS A 289 0.69 -17.33 7.87
N TRP A 290 1.26 -16.39 7.10
CA TRP A 290 0.86 -16.14 5.71
C TRP A 290 1.15 -17.32 4.79
N LEU A 291 2.37 -17.89 4.85
CA LEU A 291 2.74 -19.06 4.04
C LEU A 291 1.94 -20.30 4.41
N TYR A 292 1.63 -20.50 5.69
CA TYR A 292 0.77 -21.59 6.15
C TYR A 292 -0.63 -21.46 5.55
N MET A 293 -1.23 -20.28 5.61
CA MET A 293 -2.55 -20.01 5.06
C MET A 293 -2.60 -20.29 3.54
N ILE A 294 -1.60 -19.82 2.79
CA ILE A 294 -1.48 -20.10 1.34
C ILE A 294 -1.31 -21.60 1.11
N SER A 295 -0.41 -22.27 1.85
CA SER A 295 -0.12 -23.71 1.69
C SER A 295 -1.35 -24.56 2.00
N LYS A 296 -2.10 -24.20 3.05
CA LYS A 296 -3.35 -24.86 3.43
C LYS A 296 -4.40 -24.73 2.34
N ALA A 297 -4.59 -23.52 1.79
CA ALA A 297 -5.50 -23.31 0.67
C ALA A 297 -5.06 -24.13 -0.56
N PHE A 298 -3.77 -24.09 -0.89
CA PHE A 298 -3.20 -24.82 -2.02
C PHE A 298 -3.43 -26.34 -1.90
N VAL A 299 -3.18 -26.93 -0.73
CA VAL A 299 -3.34 -28.37 -0.51
C VAL A 299 -4.81 -28.80 -0.52
N ASP A 300 -5.68 -28.07 0.18
CA ASP A 300 -7.07 -28.48 0.37
C ASP A 300 -7.97 -28.19 -0.85
N PHE A 301 -7.61 -27.21 -1.68
CA PHE A 301 -8.46 -26.71 -2.76
C PHE A 301 -7.77 -26.78 -4.12
N ASN A 302 -7.19 -27.95 -4.44
CA ASN A 302 -6.69 -28.30 -5.77
C ASN A 302 -5.64 -27.33 -6.36
N GLY A 303 -4.74 -26.83 -5.50
CA GLY A 303 -3.65 -25.96 -5.92
C GLY A 303 -4.01 -24.48 -6.02
N VAL A 304 -5.17 -24.05 -5.49
CA VAL A 304 -5.64 -22.66 -5.59
C VAL A 304 -4.59 -21.67 -5.04
N VAL A 305 -4.31 -20.64 -5.84
CA VAL A 305 -3.58 -19.44 -5.43
C VAL A 305 -4.41 -18.25 -5.91
N VAL A 306 -4.84 -17.42 -4.98
CA VAL A 306 -5.78 -16.32 -5.23
C VAL A 306 -5.12 -14.97 -5.04
N GLU A 307 -5.78 -13.89 -5.45
CA GLU A 307 -5.27 -12.51 -5.37
C GLU A 307 -5.05 -12.02 -3.94
N LYS A 308 -6.01 -12.30 -3.06
CA LYS A 308 -6.11 -11.83 -1.66
C LYS A 308 -6.74 -12.91 -0.78
N TYR A 309 -6.57 -12.79 0.54
CA TYR A 309 -7.06 -13.81 1.48
C TYR A 309 -7.80 -13.18 2.66
N ASP A 310 -8.80 -13.88 3.18
CA ASP A 310 -9.36 -13.62 4.51
C ASP A 310 -8.39 -14.21 5.54
N VAL A 311 -7.62 -13.35 6.21
CA VAL A 311 -6.57 -13.79 7.15
C VAL A 311 -7.13 -14.19 8.51
N THR A 312 -8.45 -14.10 8.72
CA THR A 312 -9.12 -14.55 9.95
C THR A 312 -9.65 -15.97 9.83
N ARG A 313 -9.82 -16.49 8.61
CA ARG A 313 -10.42 -17.81 8.35
C ARG A 313 -9.39 -18.94 8.33
N PRO A 314 -9.51 -19.96 9.18
CA PRO A 314 -8.55 -21.07 9.21
C PRO A 314 -8.82 -22.18 8.19
N ILE A 315 -10.04 -22.26 7.62
CA ILE A 315 -10.47 -23.38 6.78
C ILE A 315 -10.41 -23.01 5.29
N ASP A 316 -11.09 -21.95 4.89
CA ASP A 316 -11.26 -21.52 3.50
C ASP A 316 -10.84 -20.05 3.27
N PRO A 317 -9.60 -19.67 3.62
CA PRO A 317 -9.12 -18.28 3.56
C PRO A 317 -9.11 -17.68 2.14
N HIS A 318 -9.18 -18.52 1.11
CA HIS A 318 -9.22 -18.10 -0.29
C HIS A 318 -10.61 -17.58 -0.73
N ARG A 319 -11.66 -17.80 0.06
CA ARG A 319 -13.02 -17.32 -0.23
C ARG A 319 -13.18 -15.88 0.23
N VAL A 320 -13.03 -14.98 -0.73
CA VAL A 320 -13.22 -13.54 -0.54
C VAL A 320 -14.34 -13.09 -1.48
N ASP A 321 -15.47 -12.70 -0.88
CA ASP A 321 -16.69 -12.28 -1.60
C ASP A 321 -16.90 -10.76 -1.59
N ALA A 322 -15.90 -9.98 -1.16
CA ALA A 322 -15.97 -8.52 -1.22
C ALA A 322 -15.87 -8.02 -2.67
N GLU A 323 -16.71 -7.04 -2.99
CA GLU A 323 -16.78 -6.40 -4.31
C GLU A 323 -16.95 -7.43 -5.45
N TYR A 324 -16.00 -7.53 -6.37
CA TYR A 324 -16.02 -8.46 -7.50
C TYR A 324 -15.59 -9.89 -7.15
N GLY A 325 -15.35 -10.17 -5.87
CA GLY A 325 -14.84 -11.44 -5.39
C GLY A 325 -13.34 -11.61 -5.60
N ASN A 326 -12.88 -12.86 -5.53
CA ASN A 326 -11.46 -13.20 -5.65
C ASN A 326 -11.09 -13.70 -7.05
N GLN A 327 -9.96 -13.25 -7.58
CA GLN A 327 -9.41 -13.78 -8.82
C GLN A 327 -8.63 -15.08 -8.54
N GLY A 328 -8.57 -15.98 -9.53
CA GLY A 328 -7.83 -17.25 -9.43
C GLY A 328 -8.63 -18.45 -8.90
N ILE A 329 -9.93 -18.28 -8.61
CA ILE A 329 -10.81 -19.38 -8.14
C ILE A 329 -11.53 -20.14 -9.27
N ASN A 330 -11.67 -19.52 -10.46
CA ASN A 330 -12.42 -20.10 -11.57
C ASN A 330 -11.49 -20.81 -12.56
N PHE A 331 -11.14 -22.06 -12.27
CA PHE A 331 -10.35 -22.92 -13.16
C PHE A 331 -10.92 -24.33 -13.24
N LYS A 332 -10.61 -25.04 -14.34
CA LYS A 332 -10.90 -26.46 -14.50
C LYS A 332 -9.59 -27.25 -14.48
N GLY A 333 -9.47 -28.21 -13.56
CA GLY A 333 -8.26 -29.03 -13.42
C GLY A 333 -7.24 -28.39 -12.48
N ALA A 334 -6.26 -27.67 -13.03
CA ALA A 334 -5.18 -27.05 -12.26
C ALA A 334 -5.03 -25.55 -12.60
N PRO A 335 -4.81 -24.68 -11.61
CA PRO A 335 -4.54 -23.27 -11.85
C PRO A 335 -3.14 -23.10 -12.47
N ARG A 336 -3.01 -22.18 -13.43
CA ARG A 336 -1.76 -22.02 -14.21
C ARG A 336 -0.86 -20.88 -13.75
N GLU A 337 -1.44 -19.82 -13.22
CA GLU A 337 -0.75 -18.52 -13.10
C GLU A 337 -0.67 -17.99 -11.66
N GLY A 338 -1.63 -18.33 -10.80
CA GLY A 338 -1.76 -17.74 -9.48
C GLY A 338 -1.98 -16.22 -9.58
N PHE A 339 -1.33 -15.44 -8.70
CA PHE A 339 -1.36 -13.98 -8.76
C PHE A 339 0.02 -13.40 -8.44
N GLY A 340 0.51 -12.45 -9.25
CA GLY A 340 1.92 -12.04 -9.28
C GLY A 340 2.53 -11.70 -7.92
N TRP A 341 1.90 -10.82 -7.14
CA TRP A 341 2.41 -10.47 -5.79
C TRP A 341 2.24 -11.60 -4.77
N VAL A 342 1.29 -12.53 -4.96
CA VAL A 342 1.07 -13.63 -4.02
C VAL A 342 2.16 -14.67 -4.23
N ASN A 343 2.42 -14.99 -5.50
CA ASN A 343 3.55 -15.82 -5.91
C ASN A 343 4.87 -15.26 -5.35
N ALA A 344 5.10 -13.95 -5.50
CA ALA A 344 6.27 -13.28 -4.95
C ALA A 344 6.32 -13.35 -3.41
N SER A 345 5.20 -13.12 -2.71
CA SER A 345 5.14 -13.17 -1.25
C SER A 345 5.45 -14.55 -0.68
N PHE A 346 5.07 -15.61 -1.39
CA PHE A 346 5.36 -16.97 -0.97
C PHE A 346 6.86 -17.25 -1.06
N VAL A 347 7.49 -16.92 -2.19
CA VAL A 347 8.94 -17.09 -2.39
C VAL A 347 9.73 -16.22 -1.43
N TYR A 348 9.38 -14.93 -1.32
CA TYR A 348 10.07 -14.00 -0.43
C TYR A 348 9.92 -14.40 1.05
N GLY A 349 8.72 -14.83 1.46
CA GLY A 349 8.48 -15.32 2.81
C GLY A 349 9.30 -16.57 3.13
N LEU A 350 9.51 -17.47 2.16
CA LEU A 350 10.35 -18.65 2.36
C LEU A 350 11.80 -18.26 2.65
N ASP A 351 12.34 -17.18 2.09
CA ASP A 351 13.70 -16.73 2.38
C ASP A 351 13.87 -16.21 3.82
N ILE A 352 12.78 -15.80 4.46
CA ILE A 352 12.76 -15.35 5.87
C ILE A 352 12.77 -16.55 6.82
N LEU A 353 12.17 -17.68 6.43
CA LEU A 353 11.98 -18.83 7.31
C LEU A 353 13.21 -19.75 7.38
N ASN A 354 13.51 -20.24 8.58
CA ASN A 354 14.54 -21.26 8.78
C ASN A 354 14.11 -22.67 8.30
N ALA A 355 15.05 -23.61 8.28
CA ALA A 355 14.80 -24.96 7.78
C ALA A 355 13.75 -25.76 8.60
N GLY A 356 13.64 -25.51 9.90
CA GLY A 356 12.63 -26.15 10.76
C GLY A 356 11.22 -25.69 10.41
N MET A 357 11.06 -24.37 10.28
CA MET A 357 9.80 -23.73 9.86
C MET A 357 9.35 -24.24 8.47
N LYS A 358 10.27 -24.32 7.51
CA LYS A 358 9.97 -24.84 6.16
C LYS A 358 9.45 -26.27 6.17
N ARG A 359 10.02 -27.15 7.02
CA ARG A 359 9.52 -28.53 7.17
C ARG A 359 8.15 -28.57 7.80
N ALA A 360 7.91 -27.75 8.83
CA ALA A 360 6.61 -27.66 9.49
C ALA A 360 5.51 -27.16 8.54
N LEU A 361 5.83 -26.18 7.67
CA LEU A 361 4.94 -25.75 6.58
C LEU A 361 4.65 -26.89 5.59
N GLY A 362 5.67 -27.64 5.17
CA GLY A 362 5.48 -28.80 4.29
C GLY A 362 4.61 -29.90 4.90
N ALA A 363 4.56 -29.99 6.23
CA ALA A 363 3.68 -30.87 6.98
C ALA A 363 2.32 -30.23 7.32
N ILE A 364 2.02 -29.03 6.82
CA ILE A 364 0.80 -28.25 7.09
C ILE A 364 0.57 -28.12 8.61
N THR A 365 1.62 -27.78 9.35
CA THR A 365 1.56 -27.58 10.80
C THR A 365 1.20 -26.13 11.12
N PRO A 366 0.09 -25.85 11.84
CA PRO A 366 -0.28 -24.48 12.23
C PRO A 366 0.79 -23.82 13.10
N TRP A 367 0.88 -22.49 13.04
CA TRP A 367 1.84 -21.71 13.82
C TRP A 367 1.77 -22.03 15.32
N GLU A 368 0.58 -22.07 15.89
CA GLU A 368 0.38 -22.34 17.33
C GLU A 368 0.87 -23.72 17.77
N THR A 369 0.81 -24.71 16.88
CA THR A 369 1.35 -26.05 17.15
C THR A 369 2.87 -26.03 17.07
N TYR A 370 3.42 -25.37 16.05
CA TYR A 370 4.86 -25.24 15.85
C TYR A 370 5.55 -24.45 16.98
N SER A 371 4.99 -23.30 17.36
CA SER A 371 5.52 -22.43 18.42
C SER A 371 5.54 -23.12 19.78
N LYS A 372 4.47 -23.86 20.13
CA LYS A 372 4.41 -24.67 21.35
C LYS A 372 5.47 -25.77 21.37
N ALA A 373 5.70 -26.45 20.25
CA ALA A 373 6.72 -27.49 20.16
C ALA A 373 8.14 -26.92 20.38
N LEU A 374 8.44 -25.74 19.83
CA LEU A 374 9.71 -25.04 20.07
C LEU A 374 9.88 -24.62 21.54
N ALA A 375 8.83 -24.05 22.15
CA ALA A 375 8.88 -23.64 23.55
C ALA A 375 9.18 -24.82 24.49
N SER A 376 8.56 -25.98 24.25
CA SER A 376 8.81 -27.20 25.02
C SER A 376 10.25 -27.70 24.86
N GLN A 377 10.85 -27.56 23.68
CA GLN A 377 12.26 -27.93 23.44
C GLN A 377 13.25 -26.97 24.10
N ALA A 378 12.92 -25.68 24.22
CA ALA A 378 13.78 -24.71 24.90
C ALA A 378 13.73 -24.84 26.44
N SER A 379 12.65 -25.42 26.98
CA SER A 379 12.48 -25.69 28.41
C SER A 379 13.05 -27.03 28.89
N ALA A 380 13.45 -27.90 27.96
CA ALA A 380 14.05 -29.22 28.21
C ALA A 380 15.57 -29.14 28.04
#